data_AF-X1H870-F1
#
_entry.id   AF-X1H870-F1
#
_cell.length_a   1.000
_cell.length_b   1.000
_cell.length_c   1.000
_cell.angle_alpha   90.00
_cell.angle_beta   90.00
_cell.angle_gamma   90.00
#
_symmetry.space_group_name_H-M   'P 1'
#
loop_
_entity.id
_entity.type
_entity.pdbx_description
1 polymer ?
#
loop_
_entity_poly.entity_id
_entity_poly.type
_entity_poly.pdbx_seq_one_letter_code
_entity_poly.pdbx_strand_id
1 'polypeptide(L)'
;MKALGIEGLIILEKTIEHIPADIPIIGDAKRGDIGNTAKAYAKALFSTLGFDAATVNPYLGFDSIEPFISYQDKGVFILCRTSNRGASDFQDLHCTGGFPLYEMVAQKAREWNIYGNIGLVVGATYPEELKRVRSICPEMCLLIPGIGAQGGDLALAVSYGVDAQGEKAIINVARQILYASREKDFAQAARNAAEKIRNQINSCLKAK
;
A
#
# COMPACT_ATOMS: atom_id res chain seq x y z
N MET A 1 3.18 -17.73 1.72
CA MET A 1 1.87 -18.13 2.28
C MET A 1 1.06 -18.88 1.22
N LYS A 2 0.41 -18.26 0.23
CA LYS A 2 -0.41 -19.01 -0.77
C LYS A 2 0.29 -20.19 -1.47
N ALA A 3 1.59 -20.08 -1.76
CA ALA A 3 2.38 -21.16 -2.37
C ALA A 3 2.47 -22.45 -1.52
N LEU A 4 2.20 -22.35 -0.21
CA LEU A 4 2.16 -23.48 0.73
C LEU A 4 0.75 -24.08 0.87
N GLY A 5 -0.21 -23.65 0.05
CA GLY A 5 -1.60 -24.12 0.12
C GLY A 5 -2.25 -23.82 1.48
N ILE A 6 -2.92 -24.83 2.05
CA ILE A 6 -3.66 -24.71 3.31
C ILE A 6 -2.75 -24.37 4.49
N GLU A 7 -1.56 -24.95 4.55
CA GLU A 7 -0.58 -24.67 5.61
C GLU A 7 -0.21 -23.18 5.61
N GLY A 8 -0.09 -22.60 4.42
CA GLY A 8 0.18 -21.18 4.25
C GLY A 8 -0.92 -20.26 4.76
N LEU A 9 -2.19 -20.70 4.74
CA LEU A 9 -3.32 -19.96 5.30
C LEU A 9 -3.34 -20.07 6.81
N ILE A 10 -3.09 -21.26 7.36
CA ILE A 10 -2.96 -21.46 8.81
C ILE A 10 -1.82 -20.62 9.39
N ILE A 11 -0.69 -20.55 8.69
CA ILE A 11 0.44 -19.69 9.09
C ILE A 11 0.04 -18.21 9.06
N LEU A 12 -0.73 -17.78 8.05
CA LEU A 12 -1.21 -16.40 7.97
C LEU A 12 -2.11 -16.07 9.15
N GLU A 13 -3.10 -16.91 9.46
CA GLU A 13 -4.01 -16.72 10.60
C GLU A 13 -3.22 -16.61 11.92
N LYS A 14 -2.32 -17.57 12.19
CA LYS A 14 -1.44 -17.52 13.37
C LYS A 14 -0.55 -16.29 13.41
N THR A 15 -0.11 -15.80 12.26
CA THR A 15 0.72 -14.58 12.18
C THR A 15 -0.11 -13.35 12.56
N ILE A 16 -1.35 -13.26 12.09
CA ILE A 16 -2.28 -12.18 12.42
C ILE A 16 -2.60 -12.20 13.91
N GLU A 17 -2.91 -13.37 14.47
CA GLU A 17 -3.20 -13.55 15.91
C GLU A 17 -2.03 -13.13 16.82
N HIS A 18 -0.79 -13.22 16.32
CA HIS A 18 0.40 -12.83 17.08
C HIS A 18 0.68 -11.33 17.06
N ILE A 19 0.04 -10.58 16.15
CA ILE A 19 0.21 -9.12 16.07
C ILE A 19 -0.68 -8.47 17.14
N PRO A 20 -0.13 -7.57 17.99
CA PRO A 20 -0.93 -6.82 18.96
C PRO A 20 -2.09 -6.06 18.30
N ALA A 21 -3.24 -6.03 18.96
CA ALA A 21 -4.48 -5.49 18.41
C ALA A 21 -4.44 -3.97 18.10
N ASP A 22 -3.49 -3.24 18.67
CA ASP A 22 -3.27 -1.81 18.42
C ASP A 22 -2.38 -1.54 17.18
N ILE A 23 -1.80 -2.59 16.57
CA ILE A 23 -0.98 -2.47 15.37
C ILE A 23 -1.84 -2.79 14.14
N PRO A 24 -2.05 -1.82 13.22
CA PRO A 24 -2.88 -2.04 12.04
C PRO A 24 -2.25 -3.03 11.06
N ILE A 25 -3.07 -3.91 10.49
CA ILE A 25 -2.65 -4.96 9.58
C ILE A 25 -3.22 -4.71 8.18
N ILE A 26 -2.32 -4.60 7.19
CA ILE A 26 -2.70 -4.41 5.78
C ILE A 26 -2.51 -5.72 5.00
N GLY A 27 -3.62 -6.24 4.48
CA GLY A 27 -3.62 -7.38 3.57
C GLY A 27 -3.27 -6.96 2.14
N ASP A 28 -2.01 -7.15 1.73
CA ASP A 28 -1.58 -6.88 0.35
C ASP A 28 -2.05 -7.97 -0.64
N ALA A 29 -3.34 -7.95 -0.96
CA ALA A 29 -4.03 -8.99 -1.73
C ALA A 29 -4.23 -8.67 -3.21
N LYS A 30 -4.21 -7.39 -3.61
CA LYS A 30 -4.38 -6.87 -4.97
C LYS A 30 -5.61 -7.47 -5.69
N ARG A 31 -6.75 -7.57 -4.99
CA ARG A 31 -7.98 -8.16 -5.56
C ARG A 31 -8.62 -7.24 -6.58
N GLY A 32 -9.20 -7.80 -7.63
CA GLY A 32 -9.90 -7.07 -8.68
C GLY A 32 -10.79 -8.03 -9.45
N ASP A 33 -12.04 -8.15 -9.00
CA ASP A 33 -13.10 -8.99 -9.59
C ASP A 33 -14.42 -8.20 -9.46
N ILE A 34 -15.54 -8.71 -9.99
CA ILE A 34 -16.82 -7.98 -9.98
C ILE A 34 -17.93 -8.73 -9.23
N GLY A 35 -18.97 -7.99 -8.86
CA GLY A 35 -20.21 -8.55 -8.30
C GLY A 35 -20.00 -9.43 -7.07
N ASN A 36 -20.53 -10.65 -7.10
CA ASN A 36 -20.50 -11.57 -5.95
C ASN A 36 -19.08 -12.04 -5.59
N THR A 37 -18.18 -12.15 -6.57
CA THR A 37 -16.80 -12.56 -6.31
C THR A 37 -16.04 -11.47 -5.54
N ALA A 38 -16.22 -10.21 -5.91
CA ALA A 38 -15.67 -9.07 -5.18
C ALA A 38 -16.17 -9.03 -3.72
N LYS A 39 -17.48 -9.26 -3.50
CA LYS A 39 -18.06 -9.36 -2.14
C LYS A 39 -17.44 -10.49 -1.32
N ALA A 40 -17.23 -11.66 -1.94
CA ALA A 40 -16.58 -12.79 -1.28
C ALA A 40 -15.13 -12.47 -0.88
N TYR A 41 -14.39 -11.75 -1.74
CA TYR A 41 -13.05 -11.30 -1.41
C TYR A 41 -13.02 -10.26 -0.29
N ALA A 42 -13.91 -9.27 -0.31
CA ALA A 42 -14.01 -8.28 0.75
C ALA A 42 -14.31 -8.96 2.10
N LYS A 43 -15.30 -9.87 2.14
CA LYS A 43 -15.61 -10.67 3.34
C LYS A 43 -14.41 -11.49 3.82
N ALA A 44 -13.72 -12.18 2.91
CA ALA A 44 -12.57 -13.00 3.26
C ALA A 44 -11.43 -12.17 3.88
N LEU A 45 -11.15 -10.98 3.36
CA LEU A 45 -10.08 -10.12 3.87
C LEU A 45 -10.46 -9.44 5.18
N PHE A 46 -11.65 -8.84 5.26
CA PHE A 46 -12.01 -7.99 6.39
C PHE A 46 -12.74 -8.73 7.52
N SER A 47 -13.62 -9.68 7.19
CA SER A 47 -14.41 -10.38 8.21
C SER A 47 -13.78 -11.71 8.63
N THR A 48 -13.20 -12.46 7.69
CA THR A 48 -12.60 -13.77 8.00
C THR A 48 -11.17 -13.64 8.51
N LEU A 49 -10.31 -12.93 7.78
CA LEU A 49 -8.91 -12.74 8.16
C LEU A 49 -8.69 -11.54 9.09
N GLY A 50 -9.67 -10.63 9.19
CA GLY A 50 -9.60 -9.51 10.14
C GLY A 50 -8.61 -8.41 9.77
N PHE A 51 -8.23 -8.26 8.50
CA PHE A 51 -7.36 -7.15 8.10
C PHE A 51 -8.04 -5.79 8.32
N ASP A 52 -7.25 -4.80 8.72
CA ASP A 52 -7.72 -3.41 8.90
C ASP A 52 -7.75 -2.65 7.59
N ALA A 53 -6.88 -3.02 6.65
CA ALA A 53 -6.92 -2.51 5.29
C ALA A 53 -6.49 -3.56 4.26
N ALA A 54 -6.85 -3.36 3.00
CA ALA A 54 -6.43 -4.24 1.91
C ALA A 54 -6.08 -3.50 0.64
N THR A 55 -5.20 -4.09 -0.18
CA THR A 55 -4.90 -3.58 -1.52
C THR A 55 -5.83 -4.17 -2.58
N VAL A 56 -6.27 -3.32 -3.51
CA VAL A 56 -7.21 -3.68 -4.59
C VAL A 56 -6.77 -3.09 -5.93
N ASN A 57 -7.08 -3.79 -7.03
CA ASN A 57 -6.76 -3.39 -8.39
C ASN A 57 -7.98 -2.74 -9.04
N PRO A 58 -7.90 -1.47 -9.49
CA PRO A 58 -9.05 -0.73 -10.03
C PRO A 58 -9.37 -1.04 -11.49
N TYR A 59 -8.65 -1.96 -12.14
CA TYR A 59 -8.71 -2.16 -13.60
C TYR A 59 -10.13 -2.42 -14.13
N LEU A 60 -10.98 -3.09 -13.36
CA LEU A 60 -12.35 -3.43 -13.78
C LEU A 60 -13.36 -2.29 -13.54
N GLY A 61 -12.97 -1.21 -12.86
CA GLY A 61 -13.83 -0.06 -12.59
C GLY A 61 -14.44 -0.07 -11.18
N PHE A 62 -15.37 0.86 -10.95
CA PHE A 62 -15.93 1.16 -9.63
C PHE A 62 -16.65 -0.03 -8.98
N ASP A 63 -17.41 -0.81 -9.74
CA ASP A 63 -18.15 -1.98 -9.28
C ASP A 63 -17.24 -3.10 -8.73
N SER A 64 -15.96 -3.14 -9.12
CA SER A 64 -14.95 -4.00 -8.52
C SER A 64 -14.43 -3.52 -7.16
N ILE A 65 -14.53 -2.22 -6.90
CA ILE A 65 -14.01 -1.56 -5.70
C ILE A 65 -15.11 -1.35 -4.65
N GLU A 66 -16.34 -1.08 -5.10
CA GLU A 66 -17.53 -0.78 -4.27
C GLU A 66 -17.71 -1.78 -3.10
N PRO A 67 -17.58 -3.11 -3.28
CA PRO A 67 -17.75 -4.05 -2.19
C PRO A 67 -16.72 -3.92 -1.06
N PHE A 68 -15.52 -3.41 -1.37
CA PHE A 68 -14.46 -3.20 -0.37
C PHE A 68 -14.68 -1.89 0.38
N ILE A 69 -14.96 -0.80 -0.32
CA ILE A 69 -15.16 0.53 0.30
C ILE A 69 -16.41 0.59 1.19
N SER A 70 -17.37 -0.31 0.96
CA SER A 70 -18.56 -0.47 1.79
C SER A 70 -18.26 -0.89 3.23
N TYR A 71 -17.07 -1.43 3.51
CA TYR A 71 -16.55 -1.64 4.87
C TYR A 71 -15.93 -0.32 5.38
N GLN A 72 -16.76 0.58 5.86
CA GLN A 72 -16.36 1.96 6.21
C GLN A 72 -15.34 2.04 7.35
N ASP A 73 -15.28 1.02 8.20
CA ASP A 73 -14.30 0.87 9.28
C ASP A 73 -12.95 0.31 8.80
N LYS A 74 -12.82 -0.03 7.51
CA LYS A 74 -11.63 -0.63 6.89
C LYS A 74 -11.03 0.27 5.83
N GLY A 75 -9.69 0.22 5.70
CA GLY A 75 -8.96 0.94 4.66
C GLY A 75 -8.87 0.18 3.33
N VAL A 76 -8.93 0.90 2.21
CA VAL A 76 -8.81 0.33 0.86
C VAL A 76 -7.72 1.05 0.09
N PHE A 77 -6.62 0.36 -0.20
CA PHE A 77 -5.50 0.91 -0.97
C PHE A 77 -5.59 0.50 -2.45
N ILE A 78 -5.95 1.46 -3.30
CA ILE A 78 -6.08 1.23 -4.75
C ILE A 78 -4.69 1.26 -5.41
N LEU A 79 -4.38 0.26 -6.24
CA LEU A 79 -3.16 0.28 -7.05
C LEU A 79 -3.18 1.45 -8.04
N CYS A 80 -2.29 2.43 -7.85
CA CYS A 80 -2.22 3.65 -8.64
C CYS A 80 -0.98 3.66 -9.55
N ARG A 81 0.21 3.77 -8.96
CA ARG A 81 1.49 3.73 -9.68
C ARG A 81 2.42 2.73 -9.00
N THR A 82 2.67 1.58 -9.61
CA THR A 82 3.45 0.51 -8.97
C THR A 82 4.95 0.62 -9.30
N SER A 83 5.80 -0.01 -8.49
CA SER A 83 7.27 0.09 -8.57
C SER A 83 7.95 -0.96 -9.46
N ASN A 84 7.18 -1.79 -10.17
CA ASN A 84 7.71 -2.84 -11.05
C ASN A 84 8.06 -2.28 -12.43
N ARG A 85 9.02 -2.91 -13.13
CA ARG A 85 9.46 -2.51 -14.47
C ARG A 85 8.33 -2.42 -15.50
N GLY A 86 7.36 -3.34 -15.44
CA GLY A 86 6.20 -3.34 -16.34
C GLY A 86 5.09 -2.35 -15.97
N ALA A 87 5.31 -1.46 -14.99
CA ALA A 87 4.35 -0.41 -14.67
C ALA A 87 4.06 0.48 -15.89
N SER A 88 5.11 0.81 -16.66
CA SER A 88 5.02 1.67 -17.84
C SER A 88 4.16 1.09 -18.98
N ASP A 89 3.96 -0.23 -19.03
CA ASP A 89 3.22 -0.89 -20.11
C ASP A 89 1.78 -0.37 -20.23
N PHE A 90 1.16 -0.04 -19.08
CA PHE A 90 -0.18 0.51 -19.02
C PHE A 90 -0.24 1.86 -18.32
N GLN A 91 0.50 2.02 -17.22
CA GLN A 91 0.29 3.17 -16.32
C GLN A 91 0.78 4.49 -16.92
N ASP A 92 1.68 4.44 -17.91
CA ASP A 92 2.20 5.61 -18.64
C ASP A 92 1.41 5.91 -19.92
N LEU A 93 0.45 5.05 -20.29
CA LEU A 93 -0.40 5.29 -21.46
C LEU A 93 -1.21 6.56 -21.23
N HIS A 94 -1.20 7.44 -22.22
CA HIS A 94 -1.93 8.69 -22.15
C HIS A 94 -3.42 8.43 -22.42
N CYS A 95 -4.26 8.82 -21.47
CA CYS A 95 -5.70 8.78 -21.60
C CYS A 95 -6.22 10.01 -22.35
N THR A 96 -7.51 10.00 -22.68
CA THR A 96 -8.22 11.18 -23.19
C THR A 96 -8.05 12.34 -22.20
N GLY A 97 -7.49 13.46 -22.66
CA GLY A 97 -7.12 14.60 -21.80
C GLY A 97 -5.62 14.76 -21.57
N GLY A 98 -4.79 13.82 -22.05
CA GLY A 98 -3.33 13.94 -22.07
C GLY A 98 -2.62 13.54 -20.76
N PHE A 99 -3.37 13.07 -19.76
CA PHE A 99 -2.81 12.56 -18.52
C PHE A 99 -2.47 11.06 -18.64
N PRO A 100 -1.40 10.59 -18.00
CA PRO A 100 -1.10 9.16 -17.94
C PRO A 100 -2.15 8.42 -17.11
N LEU A 101 -2.35 7.13 -17.40
CA LEU A 101 -3.37 6.31 -16.77
C LEU A 101 -3.30 6.30 -15.24
N TYR A 102 -2.10 6.31 -14.63
CA TYR A 102 -2.00 6.35 -13.17
C TYR A 102 -2.58 7.64 -12.56
N GLU A 103 -2.47 8.79 -13.25
CA GLU A 103 -3.08 10.04 -12.79
C GLU A 103 -4.61 9.97 -12.89
N MET A 104 -5.13 9.33 -13.93
CA MET A 104 -6.57 9.07 -14.06
C MET A 104 -7.08 8.14 -12.94
N VAL A 105 -6.30 7.12 -12.57
CA VAL A 105 -6.62 6.26 -11.41
C VAL A 105 -6.65 7.06 -10.11
N ALA A 106 -5.69 7.96 -9.88
CA ALA A 106 -5.68 8.83 -8.70
C ALA A 106 -6.93 9.72 -8.64
N GLN A 107 -7.32 10.32 -9.77
CA GLN A 107 -8.54 11.13 -9.87
C GLN A 107 -9.79 10.30 -9.58
N LYS A 108 -9.92 9.10 -10.15
CA LYS A 108 -11.04 8.19 -9.89
C LYS A 108 -11.09 7.73 -8.44
N ALA A 109 -9.96 7.38 -7.85
CA ALA A 109 -9.89 7.01 -6.44
C ALA A 109 -10.38 8.16 -5.54
N ARG A 110 -10.03 9.41 -5.86
CA ARG A 110 -10.52 10.60 -5.15
C ARG A 110 -12.03 10.76 -5.31
N GLU A 111 -12.58 10.59 -6.51
CA GLU A 111 -14.03 10.62 -6.76
C GLU A 111 -14.77 9.52 -5.98
N TRP A 112 -14.19 8.32 -5.88
CA TRP A 112 -14.78 7.19 -5.19
C TRP A 112 -14.62 7.23 -3.67
N ASN A 113 -13.81 8.14 -3.13
CA ASN A 113 -13.49 8.22 -1.70
C ASN A 113 -14.61 8.87 -0.87
N ILE A 114 -15.84 8.38 -1.03
CA ILE A 114 -17.05 8.92 -0.40
C ILE A 114 -17.05 8.76 1.13
N TYR A 115 -16.39 7.74 1.66
CA TYR A 115 -16.32 7.46 3.10
C TYR A 115 -15.00 7.86 3.76
N GLY A 116 -14.05 8.42 2.99
CA GLY A 116 -12.72 8.79 3.51
C GLY A 116 -11.81 7.61 3.83
N ASN A 117 -12.14 6.39 3.40
CA ASN A 117 -11.40 5.16 3.68
C ASN A 117 -10.54 4.64 2.52
N ILE A 118 -10.42 5.41 1.43
CA ILE A 118 -9.57 5.07 0.29
C ILE A 118 -8.17 5.70 0.43
N GLY A 119 -7.15 4.88 0.22
CA GLY A 119 -5.77 5.28 -0.01
C GLY A 119 -5.27 4.78 -1.37
N LEU A 120 -4.02 5.14 -1.71
CA LEU A 120 -3.40 4.75 -2.98
C LEU A 120 -2.07 4.04 -2.75
N VAL A 121 -1.78 3.03 -3.57
CA VAL A 121 -0.46 2.40 -3.64
C VAL A 121 0.38 3.13 -4.69
N VAL A 122 1.49 3.72 -4.25
CA VAL A 122 2.37 4.55 -5.08
C VAL A 122 3.83 4.18 -4.83
N GLY A 123 4.53 3.67 -5.82
CA GLY A 123 5.89 3.17 -5.70
C GLY A 123 6.92 4.28 -5.48
N ALA A 124 7.86 4.05 -4.56
CA ALA A 124 8.96 4.98 -4.28
C ALA A 124 10.02 5.08 -5.40
N THR A 125 9.95 4.24 -6.42
CA THR A 125 10.92 4.20 -7.54
C THR A 125 10.77 5.38 -8.50
N TYR A 126 9.63 6.09 -8.46
CA TYR A 126 9.33 7.22 -9.33
C TYR A 126 8.93 8.46 -8.51
N PRO A 127 9.90 9.19 -7.93
CA PRO A 127 9.63 10.31 -7.02
C PRO A 127 8.72 11.40 -7.61
N GLU A 128 8.94 11.79 -8.86
CA GLU A 128 8.14 12.85 -9.49
C GLU A 128 6.68 12.43 -9.70
N GLU A 129 6.43 11.15 -9.97
CA GLU A 129 5.08 10.61 -10.11
C GLU A 129 4.40 10.49 -8.74
N LEU A 130 5.16 10.11 -7.69
CA LEU A 130 4.69 10.16 -6.31
C LEU A 130 4.25 11.57 -5.92
N LYS A 131 5.05 12.59 -6.25
CA LYS A 131 4.73 14.00 -6.02
C LYS A 131 3.47 14.44 -6.77
N ARG A 132 3.29 14.00 -8.02
CA ARG A 132 2.06 14.27 -8.80
C ARG A 132 0.83 13.62 -8.16
N VAL A 133 0.92 12.36 -7.77
CA VAL A 133 -0.19 11.66 -7.09
C VAL A 133 -0.54 12.35 -5.77
N ARG A 134 0.44 12.73 -4.94
CA ARG A 134 0.20 13.53 -3.73
C ARG A 134 -0.49 14.86 -4.04
N SER A 135 -0.15 15.52 -5.16
CA SER A 135 -0.79 16.77 -5.57
C SER A 135 -2.26 16.57 -5.99
N ILE A 136 -2.59 15.44 -6.64
CA ILE A 136 -3.97 15.09 -7.02
C ILE A 136 -4.80 14.71 -5.78
N CYS A 137 -4.19 14.00 -4.83
CA CYS A 137 -4.82 13.42 -3.65
C CYS A 137 -4.14 13.93 -2.35
N PRO A 138 -4.28 15.22 -1.99
CA PRO A 138 -3.51 15.84 -0.91
C PRO A 138 -3.76 15.23 0.46
N GLU A 139 -4.98 14.78 0.75
CA GLU A 139 -5.40 14.31 2.08
C GLU A 139 -5.51 12.78 2.19
N MET A 140 -5.41 12.06 1.07
CA MET A 140 -5.55 10.59 1.07
C MET A 140 -4.27 9.93 1.57
N CYS A 141 -4.42 8.76 2.22
CA CYS A 141 -3.26 8.00 2.66
C CYS A 141 -2.56 7.33 1.47
N LEU A 142 -1.23 7.44 1.40
CA LEU A 142 -0.41 6.75 0.41
C LEU A 142 0.33 5.58 1.05
N LEU A 143 0.13 4.38 0.52
CA LEU A 143 0.97 3.21 0.81
C LEU A 143 2.13 3.18 -0.18
N ILE A 144 3.35 3.35 0.31
CA ILE A 144 4.55 3.59 -0.49
C ILE A 144 5.49 2.39 -0.39
N PRO A 145 5.35 1.38 -1.28
CA PRO A 145 6.30 0.29 -1.39
C PRO A 145 7.53 0.67 -2.20
N GLY A 146 8.59 -0.13 -2.05
CA GLY A 146 9.75 -0.11 -2.96
C GLY A 146 10.97 0.62 -2.44
N ILE A 147 11.00 0.98 -1.17
CA ILE A 147 12.23 1.44 -0.52
C ILE A 147 13.25 0.31 -0.43
N GLY A 148 14.51 0.64 -0.74
CA GLY A 148 15.63 -0.25 -0.58
C GLY A 148 15.81 -1.22 -1.74
N ALA A 149 15.20 -2.40 -1.65
CA ALA A 149 15.51 -3.50 -2.56
C ALA A 149 14.94 -3.33 -3.99
N GLN A 150 14.17 -2.27 -4.23
CA GLN A 150 13.76 -1.83 -5.58
C GLN A 150 14.42 -0.49 -5.98
N GLY A 151 15.31 0.05 -5.14
CA GLY A 151 16.07 1.27 -5.42
C GLY A 151 15.34 2.58 -5.12
N GLY A 152 14.17 2.55 -4.48
CA GLY A 152 13.47 3.77 -4.06
C GLY A 152 14.26 4.58 -3.02
N ASP A 153 14.33 5.89 -3.23
CA ASP A 153 14.98 6.84 -2.32
C ASP A 153 14.05 7.18 -1.14
N LEU A 154 14.51 6.91 0.08
CA LEU A 154 13.73 7.13 1.30
C LEU A 154 13.43 8.61 1.56
N ALA A 155 14.40 9.50 1.33
CA ALA A 155 14.23 10.93 1.60
C ALA A 155 13.23 11.55 0.62
N LEU A 156 13.30 11.17 -0.66
CA LEU A 156 12.31 11.60 -1.65
C LEU A 156 10.94 11.00 -1.38
N ALA A 157 10.86 9.71 -1.01
CA ALA A 157 9.59 9.08 -0.65
C ALA A 157 8.92 9.73 0.56
N VAL A 158 9.69 10.13 1.58
CA VAL A 158 9.16 10.89 2.72
C VAL A 158 8.71 12.28 2.27
N SER A 159 9.60 13.06 1.65
CA SER A 159 9.33 14.46 1.31
C SER A 159 8.15 14.66 0.35
N TYR A 160 8.04 13.79 -0.67
CA TYR A 160 6.97 13.83 -1.67
C TYR A 160 5.75 12.99 -1.30
N GLY A 161 5.91 12.01 -0.41
CA GLY A 161 4.85 11.09 -0.04
C GLY A 161 3.94 11.61 1.07
N VAL A 162 4.44 12.37 2.03
CA VAL A 162 3.63 12.88 3.15
C VAL A 162 2.73 14.05 2.73
N ASP A 163 1.66 14.27 3.48
CA ASP A 163 0.80 15.44 3.31
C ASP A 163 1.45 16.73 3.87
N ALA A 164 0.67 17.81 3.97
CA ALA A 164 1.13 19.10 4.48
C ALA A 164 1.50 19.06 5.97
N GLN A 165 0.97 18.10 6.72
CA GLN A 165 1.21 17.91 8.16
C GLN A 165 2.37 16.93 8.43
N GLY A 166 2.92 16.29 7.39
CA GLY A 166 3.93 15.25 7.54
C GLY A 166 3.35 13.86 7.82
N GLU A 167 2.05 13.68 7.60
CA GLU A 167 1.29 12.47 7.86
C GLU A 167 0.85 11.77 6.55
N LYS A 168 -0.12 10.85 6.66
CA LYS A 168 -0.80 10.19 5.53
C LYS A 168 0.12 9.46 4.54
N ALA A 169 1.28 8.98 4.99
CA ALA A 169 2.17 8.12 4.22
C ALA A 169 2.60 6.88 5.04
N ILE A 170 2.42 5.70 4.46
CA ILE A 170 2.86 4.42 5.02
C ILE A 170 4.00 3.91 4.15
N ILE A 171 5.24 4.00 4.64
CA ILE A 171 6.42 3.56 3.90
C ILE A 171 6.66 2.07 4.18
N ASN A 172 6.43 1.22 3.19
CA ASN A 172 6.61 -0.22 3.35
C ASN A 172 8.07 -0.63 3.11
N VAL A 173 8.68 -1.24 4.13
CA VAL A 173 10.00 -1.86 4.04
C VAL A 173 9.92 -3.31 4.52
N ALA A 174 10.11 -4.26 3.60
CA ALA A 174 10.01 -5.69 3.91
C ALA A 174 11.39 -6.36 3.99
N ARG A 175 12.04 -6.57 2.84
CA ARG A 175 13.24 -7.42 2.72
C ARG A 175 14.43 -6.96 3.56
N GLN A 176 14.62 -5.65 3.73
CA GLN A 176 15.70 -5.11 4.56
C GLN A 176 15.53 -5.41 6.06
N ILE A 177 14.29 -5.58 6.51
CA ILE A 177 13.97 -5.91 7.91
C ILE A 177 13.95 -7.44 8.08
N LEU A 178 13.19 -8.14 7.23
CA LEU A 178 13.01 -9.59 7.30
C LEU A 178 14.32 -10.38 7.13
N TYR A 179 15.25 -9.87 6.34
CA TYR A 179 16.53 -10.52 6.06
C TYR A 179 17.72 -9.76 6.63
N ALA A 180 17.50 -8.95 7.67
CA ALA A 180 18.58 -8.25 8.38
C ALA A 180 19.62 -9.23 8.96
N SER A 181 19.19 -10.44 9.35
CA SER A 181 20.06 -11.58 9.65
C SER A 181 19.36 -12.89 9.27
N ARG A 182 20.15 -13.92 8.98
CA ARG A 182 19.69 -15.31 8.78
C ARG A 182 20.10 -16.22 9.95
N GLU A 183 20.74 -15.66 10.96
CA GLU A 183 21.25 -16.37 12.12
C GLU A 183 20.26 -16.30 13.28
N LYS A 184 20.65 -16.84 14.44
CA LYS A 184 19.83 -16.89 15.66
C LYS A 184 19.47 -15.51 16.23
N ASP A 185 20.14 -14.45 15.78
CA ASP A 185 19.92 -13.06 16.20
C ASP A 185 18.89 -12.31 15.34
N PHE A 186 18.17 -13.00 14.43
CA PHE A 186 17.24 -12.40 13.46
C PHE A 186 16.24 -11.40 14.09
N ALA A 187 15.72 -11.68 15.29
CA ALA A 187 14.76 -10.82 15.95
C ALA A 187 15.38 -9.46 16.34
N GLN A 188 16.60 -9.49 16.91
CA GLN A 188 17.32 -8.27 17.28
C GLN A 188 17.78 -7.50 16.04
N ALA A 189 18.26 -8.21 15.01
CA ALA A 189 18.68 -7.61 13.75
C ALA A 189 17.51 -6.90 13.05
N ALA A 190 16.33 -7.54 12.99
CA ALA A 190 15.12 -6.96 12.42
C ALA A 190 14.67 -5.70 13.20
N ARG A 191 14.72 -5.76 14.54
CA ARG A 191 14.42 -4.59 15.39
C ARG A 191 15.36 -3.43 15.09
N ASN A 192 16.67 -3.68 15.08
CA ASN A 192 17.68 -2.65 14.81
C ASN A 192 17.48 -2.02 13.42
N ALA A 193 17.18 -2.84 12.41
CA ALA A 193 16.88 -2.37 11.06
C ALA A 193 15.62 -1.48 11.02
N ALA A 194 14.55 -1.89 11.68
CA ALA A 194 13.31 -1.12 11.78
C ALA A 194 13.52 0.23 12.50
N GLU A 195 14.22 0.23 13.64
CA GLU A 195 14.54 1.44 14.41
C GLU A 195 15.40 2.42 13.60
N LYS A 196 16.40 1.92 12.86
CA LYS A 196 17.24 2.73 11.98
C LYS A 196 16.41 3.44 10.90
N ILE A 197 15.52 2.71 10.23
CA ILE A 197 14.67 3.27 9.16
C ILE A 197 13.69 4.29 9.74
N ARG A 198 13.05 3.98 10.87
CA ARG A 198 12.16 4.93 11.57
C ARG A 198 12.90 6.23 11.89
N ASN A 199 14.12 6.13 12.42
CA ASN A 199 14.91 7.32 12.75
C ASN A 199 15.28 8.13 11.49
N GLN A 200 15.58 7.46 10.36
CA GLN A 200 15.83 8.13 9.08
C GLN A 200 14.58 8.86 8.59
N ILE A 201 13.40 8.23 8.64
CA ILE A 201 12.11 8.86 8.29
C ILE A 201 11.89 10.12 9.14
N ASN A 202 12.06 10.01 10.46
CA ASN A 202 11.87 11.13 11.38
C ASN A 202 12.86 12.28 11.12
N SER A 203 14.11 11.97 10.75
CA SER A 203 15.08 12.99 10.34
C SER A 203 14.68 13.70 9.05
N CYS A 204 14.17 12.96 8.06
CA CYS A 204 13.66 13.55 6.81
C CYS A 204 12.44 14.46 7.06
N LEU A 205 11.54 14.08 7.99
CA LEU A 205 10.38 14.90 8.36
C LEU A 205 10.77 16.22 9.02
N LYS A 206 11.80 16.23 9.88
CA LYS A 206 12.29 17.44 10.57
C LYS A 206 13.03 18.41 9.65
N ALA A 207 13.51 17.94 8.50
CA ALA A 207 14.26 18.74 7.54
C ALA A 207 13.35 19.46 6.51
N LYS A 208 12.03 19.25 6.59
CA LYS A 208 11.02 19.87 5.73
C LYS A 208 10.47 21.14 6.40
#